data_AF-A0A811UWQ3-F1
#
_entry.id   AF-A0A811UWQ3-F1
#
_cell.length_a   1.000
_cell.length_b   1.000
_cell.length_c   1.000
_cell.angle_alpha   90.00
_cell.angle_beta   90.00
_cell.angle_gamma   90.00
#
_symmetry.space_group_name_H-M   'P 1'
#
loop_
_entity.id
_entity.type
_entity.pdbx_description
1 polymer ?
#
loop_
_entity_poly.entity_id
_entity_poly.type
_entity_poly.pdbx_seq_one_letter_code
_entity_poly.pdbx_strand_id
1 'polypeptide(L)'
;MAARCQLYWLALVALVSVSLARHEDCGSAPHAEHSSVQIVDEEYVVRAIYTCQEGYELRGAAELICDIENDLWDVEPPICVKGELSNEVATGASSERAKRKSHRI
;
A
#
# COMPACT_ATOMS: atom_id res chain seq x y z
N MET A 1 19.90 -45.42 24.86
CA MET A 1 19.54 -45.20 23.43
C MET A 1 18.47 -44.11 23.28
N ALA A 2 17.48 -44.01 24.18
CA ALA A 2 16.43 -42.97 24.14
C ALA A 2 16.92 -41.52 24.34
N ALA A 3 17.92 -41.28 25.21
CA ALA A 3 18.41 -39.93 25.51
C ALA A 3 19.09 -39.24 24.30
N ARG A 4 19.70 -40.02 23.40
CA ARG A 4 20.32 -39.49 22.17
C ARG A 4 19.24 -39.04 21.18
N CYS A 5 18.17 -39.82 21.01
CA CYS A 5 17.01 -39.41 20.20
C CYS A 5 16.31 -38.16 20.76
N GLN A 6 16.19 -38.04 22.08
CA GLN A 6 15.63 -36.84 22.70
C GLN A 6 16.48 -35.59 22.42
N LEU A 7 17.80 -35.68 22.52
CA LEU A 7 18.69 -34.55 22.20
C LEU A 7 18.63 -34.17 20.72
N TYR A 8 18.55 -35.15 19.81
CA TYR A 8 18.35 -34.87 18.38
C TYR A 8 17.00 -34.23 18.08
N TRP A 9 15.92 -34.71 18.70
CA TRP A 9 14.59 -34.13 18.56
C TRP A 9 14.55 -32.68 19.07
N LEU A 10 15.13 -32.42 20.25
CA LEU A 10 15.22 -31.08 20.81
C LEU A 10 16.07 -30.15 19.94
N ALA A 11 17.18 -30.65 19.39
CA ALA A 11 18.02 -29.88 18.46
C ALA A 11 17.25 -29.54 17.16
N LEU A 12 16.49 -30.47 16.61
CA LEU A 12 15.65 -30.22 15.43
C LEU A 12 14.55 -29.19 15.73
N VAL A 13 13.87 -29.30 16.87
CA VAL A 13 12.86 -28.33 17.31
C VAL A 13 13.48 -26.94 17.55
N ALA A 14 14.69 -26.87 18.13
CA ALA A 14 15.41 -25.61 18.33
C ALA A 14 15.84 -24.97 17.00
N LEU A 15 16.31 -25.76 16.03
CA LEU A 15 16.70 -25.26 14.71
C LEU A 15 15.49 -24.75 13.91
N VAL A 16 14.35 -25.44 14.00
CA VAL A 16 13.11 -25.00 13.36
C VAL A 16 12.57 -23.72 13.99
N SER A 17 12.58 -23.61 15.33
CA SER A 17 12.12 -22.40 16.03
C SER A 17 12.99 -21.17 15.79
N VAL A 18 14.31 -21.32 15.73
CA VAL A 18 15.23 -20.21 15.38
C VAL A 18 15.04 -19.72 13.95
N SER A 19 14.58 -20.58 13.04
CA SER A 19 14.38 -20.23 11.63
C SER A 19 13.07 -19.45 11.37
N LEU A 20 12.12 -19.48 12.30
CA LEU A 20 10.83 -18.78 12.20
C LEU A 20 10.83 -17.40 12.86
N ALA A 21 11.87 -17.06 13.63
CA ALA A 21 11.97 -15.80 14.38
C ALA A 21 12.69 -14.68 13.62
N ARG A 22 12.89 -14.83 12.30
CA ARG A 22 13.51 -13.78 11.49
C ARG A 22 12.39 -13.05 10.76
N HIS A 23 12.21 -11.77 11.11
CA HIS A 23 11.37 -10.78 10.42
C HIS A 23 9.87 -10.80 10.68
N GLU A 24 9.48 -10.54 11.93
CA GLU A 24 8.18 -9.94 12.25
C GLU A 24 8.37 -8.59 12.96
N ASP A 25 9.39 -7.82 12.62
CA ASP A 25 9.67 -6.55 13.33
C ASP A 25 8.49 -5.57 13.19
N CYS A 26 7.73 -5.60 12.08
CA CYS A 26 6.73 -4.56 11.78
C CYS A 26 5.28 -5.02 11.87
N GLY A 27 5.04 -6.31 12.13
CA GLY A 27 3.72 -6.94 12.04
C GLY A 27 2.99 -6.63 10.72
N SER A 28 1.68 -6.44 10.79
CA SER A 28 0.85 -6.05 9.64
C SER A 28 0.74 -4.53 9.53
N ALA A 29 0.88 -3.99 8.31
CA ALA A 29 0.71 -2.56 8.04
C ALA A 29 -0.69 -2.06 8.41
N PRO A 30 -0.83 -0.79 8.85
CA PRO A 30 -2.11 -0.22 9.24
C PRO A 30 -3.10 -0.18 8.07
N HIS A 31 -4.37 -0.45 8.36
CA HIS A 31 -5.42 -0.45 7.34
C HIS A 31 -5.73 0.97 6.86
N ALA A 32 -5.81 1.16 5.54
CA ALA A 32 -6.34 2.37 4.92
C ALA A 32 -7.51 2.01 4.00
N GLU A 33 -8.67 2.62 4.27
CA GLU A 33 -9.89 2.42 3.48
C GLU A 33 -9.69 2.78 2.01
N HIS A 34 -10.34 2.05 1.10
CA HIS A 34 -10.25 2.26 -0.35
C HIS A 34 -8.81 2.25 -0.90
N SER A 35 -7.91 1.52 -0.25
CA SER A 35 -6.53 1.36 -0.69
C SER A 35 -6.14 -0.12 -0.85
N SER A 36 -5.07 -0.36 -1.60
CA SER A 36 -4.30 -1.60 -1.56
C SER A 36 -2.90 -1.30 -1.02
N VAL A 37 -2.37 -2.18 -0.18
CA VAL A 37 -1.02 -2.05 0.38
C VAL A 37 -0.09 -3.09 -0.22
N GLN A 38 1.14 -2.67 -0.53
CA GLN A 38 2.24 -3.54 -0.91
C GLN A 38 3.35 -3.43 0.12
N ILE A 39 3.70 -4.54 0.74
CA ILE A 39 4.84 -4.62 1.66
C ILE A 39 6.10 -4.90 0.84
N VAL A 40 7.12 -4.08 1.04
CA VAL A 40 8.44 -4.23 0.45
C VAL A 40 9.42 -4.44 1.60
N ASP A 41 10.05 -5.62 1.60
CA ASP A 41 10.98 -6.06 2.62
C ASP A 41 12.40 -6.11 2.01
N GLU A 42 13.25 -5.18 2.45
CA GLU A 42 14.64 -5.05 2.04
C GLU A 42 15.56 -5.25 3.26
N GLU A 43 16.83 -5.61 3.02
CA GLU A 43 17.80 -6.03 4.06
C GLU A 43 17.94 -5.08 5.28
N TYR A 44 17.56 -3.82 5.14
CA TYR A 44 17.68 -2.80 6.20
C TYR A 44 16.42 -1.96 6.40
N VAL A 45 15.34 -2.23 5.66
CA VAL A 45 14.13 -1.41 5.71
C VAL A 45 12.91 -2.19 5.25
N VAL A 46 11.84 -2.09 6.02
CA VAL A 46 10.53 -2.61 5.64
C VAL A 46 9.61 -1.43 5.35
N ARG A 47 8.94 -1.45 4.19
CA ARG A 47 8.07 -0.36 3.72
C ARG A 47 6.68 -0.86 3.38
N ALA A 48 5.68 -0.05 3.66
CA ALA A 48 4.30 -0.26 3.22
C ALA A 48 3.92 0.83 2.21
N ILE A 49 3.69 0.43 0.96
CA ILE A 49 3.33 1.32 -0.14
C ILE A 49 1.82 1.24 -0.37
N TYR A 50 1.14 2.37 -0.20
CA TYR A 50 -0.30 2.49 -0.34
C TYR A 50 -0.67 3.03 -1.72
N THR A 51 -1.63 2.36 -2.35
CA THR A 51 -2.22 2.78 -3.63
C THR A 51 -3.73 2.89 -3.44
N CYS A 52 -4.30 4.06 -3.73
CA CYS A 52 -5.76 4.22 -3.69
C CYS A 52 -6.42 3.52 -4.88
N GLN A 53 -7.63 3.01 -4.64
CA GLN A 53 -8.48 2.44 -5.68
C GLN A 53 -8.86 3.50 -6.73
N GLU A 54 -9.28 3.05 -7.91
CA GLU A 54 -9.71 3.95 -8.98
C GLU A 54 -10.82 4.90 -8.51
N GLY A 55 -10.69 6.20 -8.85
CA GLY A 55 -11.63 7.23 -8.42
C GLY A 55 -11.40 7.72 -6.99
N TYR A 56 -10.33 7.29 -6.31
CA TYR A 56 -9.88 7.86 -5.04
C TYR A 56 -8.50 8.52 -5.18
N GLU A 57 -8.32 9.63 -4.48
CA GLU A 57 -7.06 10.36 -4.36
C GLU A 57 -6.40 10.10 -3.00
N LEU A 58 -5.10 9.86 -3.01
CA LEU A 58 -4.31 9.65 -1.80
C LEU A 58 -4.02 10.99 -1.10
N ARG A 59 -4.35 11.08 0.19
CA ARG A 59 -4.00 12.19 1.06
C ARG A 59 -3.13 11.69 2.22
N GLY A 60 -1.95 12.29 2.38
CA GLY A 60 -0.97 11.90 3.39
C GLY A 60 0.27 11.22 2.78
N ALA A 61 0.95 10.40 3.56
CA ALA A 61 2.14 9.67 3.13
C ALA A 61 1.73 8.40 2.36
N ALA A 62 2.16 8.27 1.10
CA ALA A 62 1.91 7.08 0.30
C ALA A 62 2.80 5.89 0.70
N GLU A 63 3.90 6.15 1.40
CA GLU A 63 4.84 5.15 1.90
C GLU A 63 4.98 5.34 3.41
N LEU A 64 4.83 4.24 4.15
CA LEU A 64 5.20 4.19 5.57
C LEU A 64 6.45 3.32 5.70
N ILE A 65 7.38 3.78 6.53
CA ILE A 65 8.57 3.01 6.89
C ILE A 65 8.28 2.39 8.26
N CYS A 66 8.71 1.15 8.42
CA CYS A 66 8.70 0.53 9.72
C CYS A 66 9.98 0.87 10.48
N ASP A 67 9.81 1.35 11.70
CA ASP A 67 10.84 1.43 12.71
C ASP A 67 11.10 0.03 13.28
N ILE A 68 12.17 -0.60 12.78
CA ILE A 68 12.63 -1.92 13.20
C ILE A 68 13.12 -1.90 14.67
N GLU A 69 13.51 -0.75 15.23
CA GLU A 69 13.96 -0.67 16.62
C GLU A 69 12.78 -0.66 17.61
N ASN A 70 11.64 -0.09 17.20
CA ASN A 70 10.45 0.05 18.04
C ASN A 70 9.27 -0.84 17.62
N ASP A 71 9.45 -1.67 16.60
CA ASP A 71 8.43 -2.55 16.01
C ASP A 71 7.13 -1.81 15.61
N LEU A 72 7.28 -0.58 15.10
CA LEU A 72 6.16 0.35 14.86
C LEU A 72 6.23 0.97 13.46
N TRP A 73 5.06 1.22 12.87
CA TRP A 73 4.98 2.02 11.64
C TRP A 73 5.13 3.51 12.00
N ASP A 74 6.06 4.20 11.34
CA ASP A 74 6.52 5.55 11.72
C ASP A 74 5.43 6.64 11.70
N VAL A 75 4.35 6.42 10.95
CA VAL A 75 3.40 7.47 10.55
C VAL A 75 1.95 6.97 10.45
N GLU A 76 1.00 7.89 10.59
CA GLU A 76 -0.42 7.61 10.37
C GLU A 76 -0.68 7.13 8.92
N PRO A 77 -1.57 6.14 8.72
CA PRO A 77 -1.89 5.64 7.40
C PRO A 77 -2.54 6.73 6.53
N PRO A 78 -2.32 6.70 5.20
CA PRO A 78 -2.95 7.66 4.31
C PRO A 78 -4.46 7.47 4.24
N ILE A 79 -5.15 8.53 3.82
CA ILE A 79 -6.59 8.52 3.59
C ILE A 79 -6.84 8.60 2.10
N CYS A 80 -7.58 7.63 1.56
CA CYS A 80 -8.09 7.70 0.19
C CYS A 80 -9.44 8.42 0.20
N VAL A 81 -9.48 9.62 -0.38
CA VAL A 81 -10.71 10.40 -0.53
C VAL A 81 -11.25 10.24 -1.93
N LYS A 82 -12.58 10.14 -2.10
CA LYS A 82 -13.16 10.04 -3.44
C LYS A 82 -12.74 11.27 -4.26
N GLY A 83 -12.05 11.05 -5.36
CA GLY A 83 -11.73 12.10 -6.31
C GLY A 83 -13.04 12.70 -6.77
N GLU A 84 -13.21 14.00 -6.59
CA GLU A 84 -14.20 14.71 -7.37
C GLU A 84 -13.76 14.48 -8.81
N LEU A 85 -14.48 13.61 -9.54
CA LEU A 85 -14.45 13.71 -10.99
C LEU A 85 -14.73 15.18 -11.24
N SER A 86 -13.70 15.95 -11.61
CA SER A 86 -13.93 17.14 -12.37
C SER A 86 -14.70 16.62 -13.57
N ASN A 87 -16.02 16.71 -13.48
CA ASN A 87 -16.90 16.87 -14.61
C ASN A 87 -16.44 18.19 -15.26
N GLU A 88 -15.22 18.19 -15.81
CA GLU A 88 -14.99 18.69 -17.13
C GLU A 88 -15.96 17.88 -17.97
N VAL A 89 -17.16 18.43 -18.07
CA VAL A 89 -18.04 18.25 -19.20
C VAL A 89 -17.24 18.78 -20.39
N ALA A 90 -16.22 18.03 -20.80
CA ALA A 90 -15.67 18.04 -22.12
C ALA A 90 -16.69 17.29 -22.97
N THR A 91 -17.88 17.88 -23.11
CA THR A 91 -18.71 17.70 -24.30
C THR A 91 -17.96 18.29 -25.49
N GLY A 92 -16.86 17.64 -25.86
CA GLY A 92 -16.26 17.69 -27.17
C GLY A 92 -16.93 16.65 -28.05
N ALA A 93 -18.23 16.83 -28.30
CA ALA A 93 -18.89 16.19 -29.43
C ALA A 93 -18.73 17.12 -30.63
N SER A 94 -17.89 16.68 -31.57
CA SER A 94 -17.77 17.18 -32.93
C SER A 94 -19.13 17.21 -33.63
N SER A 95 -19.52 18.34 -34.25
CA SER A 95 -20.12 18.40 -35.60
C SER A 95 -20.62 19.82 -35.94
N GLU A 96 -20.40 20.20 -37.18
CA GLU A 96 -20.52 21.52 -37.78
C GLU A 96 -21.97 22.02 -37.86
N ARG A 97 -22.21 23.30 -37.52
CA ARG A 97 -23.35 24.06 -38.06
C ARG A 97 -22.90 25.39 -38.63
N ALA A 98 -22.49 25.35 -39.89
CA ALA A 98 -22.48 26.51 -40.75
C ALA A 98 -23.90 27.09 -40.88
N LYS A 99 -24.13 28.33 -40.42
CA LYS A 99 -25.05 29.26 -41.11
C LYS A 99 -24.86 30.72 -40.70
N ARG A 100 -24.16 31.46 -41.58
CA ARG A 100 -24.40 32.83 -42.06
C ARG A 100 -24.80 33.90 -41.01
N LYS A 101 -23.83 34.76 -40.64
CA LYS A 101 -24.12 36.15 -40.21
C LYS A 101 -24.36 36.99 -41.47
N SER A 102 -25.63 37.25 -41.78
CA SER A 102 -26.05 38.29 -42.71
C SER A 102 -25.91 39.63 -42.01
N HIS A 103 -24.82 40.37 -42.26
CA HIS A 103 -24.70 41.75 -41.84
C HIS A 103 -25.64 42.59 -42.72
N ARG A 104 -26.74 43.04 -42.12
CA ARG A 104 -27.60 44.11 -42.60
C ARG A 104 -27.35 45.28 -41.65
N ILE A 105 -26.78 46.36 -42.16
CA ILE A 105 -27.07 47.80 -41.95
C ILE A 105 -26.03 48.56 -42.77
#